data_AF-A0A437AMR3-F1
#
_entry.id   AF-A0A437AMR3-F1
#
_cell.length_a   1.000
_cell.length_b   1.000
_cell.length_c   1.000
_cell.angle_alpha   90.00
_cell.angle_beta   90.00
_cell.angle_gamma   90.00
#
_symmetry.space_group_name_H-M   'P 1'
#
loop_
_entity.id
_entity.type
_entity.pdbx_description
1 polymer ?
#
loop_
_entity_poly.entity_id
_entity_poly.type
_entity_poly.pdbx_seq_one_letter_code
_entity_poly.pdbx_strand_id
1 'polypeptide(L)'
;MNALVICGVIFMISLLVLIIYLVRIYIKKQTKKYLNLCIEALGEELESLLILNRSNTTNNLLHNYLTQKTEESFKNLCDKISSASYEYDSKHLTTPGFIMKVLLCELIKEQLKIRYNNGFMFCKYTFDNLKHIAPIVENYCIVYKMPFGNYFTNILEYKIHNNIVKLLKQNLVNYFIKNVIGFFFECEEVNLPKKVIVLYHNPEETMDPYHSRSMKLNSPQDFSQYKLSSMVIKCTHNDYEIIKGLNVENQSPETIRENYKIYTNSSLALGIFEKRT
;
A
#
# COMPACT_ATOMS: atom_id res chain seq x y z
N MET A 1 36.14 -17.54 -33.02
CA MET A 1 35.17 -16.46 -32.71
C MET A 1 33.90 -17.00 -32.06
N ASN A 2 33.26 -18.03 -32.63
CA ASN A 2 31.99 -18.57 -32.11
C ASN A 2 32.07 -19.16 -30.68
N ALA A 3 33.16 -19.84 -30.32
CA ALA A 3 33.31 -20.41 -28.96
C ALA A 3 33.37 -19.34 -27.86
N LEU A 4 34.08 -18.23 -28.10
CA LEU A 4 34.17 -17.10 -27.16
C LEU A 4 32.82 -16.40 -26.98
N VAL A 5 32.06 -16.24 -28.08
CA VAL A 5 30.70 -15.68 -28.05
C VAL A 5 29.75 -16.61 -27.27
N ILE A 6 29.80 -17.92 -27.51
CA ILE A 6 28.99 -18.91 -26.78
C ILE A 6 29.32 -18.91 -25.28
N CYS A 7 30.61 -18.90 -24.91
CA CYS A 7 31.02 -18.81 -23.51
C CYS A 7 30.54 -17.50 -22.85
N GLY A 8 30.60 -16.38 -23.56
CA GLY A 8 30.08 -15.10 -23.08
C GLY A 8 28.58 -15.13 -22.81
N VAL A 9 27.79 -15.73 -23.70
CA VAL A 9 26.33 -15.89 -23.53
C VAL A 9 26.00 -16.77 -22.32
N ILE A 10 26.67 -17.92 -22.17
CA ILE A 10 26.45 -18.82 -21.02
C ILE A 10 26.78 -18.11 -19.70
N PHE A 11 27.87 -17.33 -19.67
CA PHE A 11 28.24 -16.55 -18.49
C PHE A 11 27.16 -15.51 -18.14
N MET A 12 26.66 -14.77 -19.13
CA MET A 12 25.59 -13.79 -18.93
C MET A 12 24.29 -14.42 -18.43
N ILE A 13 23.89 -15.58 -18.97
CA ILE A 13 22.71 -16.31 -18.50
C ILE A 13 22.90 -16.76 -17.04
N SER A 14 24.07 -17.31 -16.72
CA SER A 14 24.39 -17.76 -15.36
C SER A 14 24.37 -16.60 -14.35
N LEU A 15 24.93 -15.45 -14.73
CA LEU A 15 24.90 -14.23 -13.93
C LEU A 15 23.47 -13.73 -13.72
N LEU A 16 22.64 -13.73 -14.76
CA LEU A 16 21.22 -13.34 -14.67
C LEU A 16 20.45 -14.25 -13.71
N VAL A 17 20.63 -15.57 -13.80
CA VAL A 17 20.00 -16.54 -12.90
C VAL A 17 20.42 -16.30 -11.45
N LEU A 18 21.71 -16.05 -11.20
CA LEU A 18 22.21 -15.73 -9.87
C LEU A 18 21.59 -14.44 -9.31
N ILE A 19 21.49 -13.38 -10.12
CA ILE A 19 20.86 -12.12 -9.71
C ILE A 19 19.39 -12.36 -9.34
N ILE A 20 18.63 -13.05 -10.19
CA ILE A 20 17.22 -13.38 -9.90
C ILE A 20 17.09 -14.18 -8.60
N TYR A 21 17.99 -15.14 -8.37
CA TYR A 21 18.01 -15.94 -7.15
C TYR A 21 18.30 -15.10 -5.89
N LEU A 22 19.28 -14.20 -5.94
CA LEU A 22 19.61 -13.32 -4.83
C LEU A 22 18.46 -12.34 -4.52
N VAL A 23 17.82 -11.79 -5.56
CA VAL A 23 16.63 -10.94 -5.42
C VAL A 23 15.48 -11.71 -4.75
N ARG A 24 15.29 -13.00 -5.08
CA ARG A 24 14.33 -13.90 -4.42
C ARG A 24 14.57 -14.06 -2.93
N ILE A 25 15.80 -14.33 -2.55
CA ILE A 25 16.15 -14.45 -1.14
C ILE A 25 15.89 -13.12 -0.41
N TYR A 26 16.29 -12.01 -1.02
CA TYR A 26 16.11 -10.68 -0.44
C TYR A 26 14.63 -10.37 -0.20
N ILE A 27 13.78 -10.50 -1.23
CA ILE A 27 12.33 -10.24 -1.13
C ILE A 27 11.68 -11.12 -0.06
N LYS A 28 12.02 -12.42 -0.03
CA LYS A 28 11.51 -13.35 0.98
C LYS A 28 11.88 -12.91 2.40
N LYS A 29 13.14 -12.51 2.61
CA LYS A 29 13.62 -12.00 3.90
C LYS A 29 12.88 -10.73 4.32
N GLN A 30 12.71 -9.77 3.41
CA GLN A 30 11.99 -8.53 3.70
C GLN A 30 10.51 -8.77 3.97
N THR A 31 9.88 -9.67 3.22
CA THR A 31 8.47 -10.06 3.43
C THR A 31 8.27 -10.63 4.82
N LYS A 32 9.11 -11.60 5.24
CA LYS A 32 9.05 -12.17 6.60
C LYS A 32 9.20 -11.10 7.68
N LYS A 33 10.03 -10.09 7.43
CA LYS A 33 10.30 -9.02 8.38
C LYS A 33 9.14 -8.03 8.54
N TYR A 34 8.52 -7.59 7.44
CA TYR A 34 7.59 -6.44 7.49
C TYR A 34 6.12 -6.78 7.22
N LEU A 35 5.80 -8.00 6.78
CA LEU A 35 4.42 -8.38 6.51
C LEU A 35 3.55 -8.31 7.78
N ASN A 36 4.09 -8.71 8.93
CA ASN A 36 3.36 -8.61 10.20
C ASN A 36 3.02 -7.14 10.54
N LEU A 37 3.95 -6.20 10.36
CA LEU A 37 3.69 -4.77 10.57
C LEU A 37 2.58 -4.25 9.65
N CYS A 38 2.54 -4.72 8.40
CA CYS A 38 1.50 -4.35 7.44
C CYS A 38 0.13 -4.87 7.91
N ILE A 39 0.04 -6.16 8.23
CA ILE A 39 -1.21 -6.77 8.73
C ILE A 39 -1.70 -6.08 9.99
N GLU A 40 -0.79 -5.83 10.93
CA GLU A 40 -1.09 -5.17 12.18
C GLU A 40 -1.59 -3.72 11.99
N ALA A 41 -1.10 -3.02 10.96
CA ALA A 41 -1.55 -1.66 10.63
C ALA A 41 -2.99 -1.62 10.13
N LEU A 42 -3.45 -2.63 9.38
CA LEU A 42 -4.82 -2.73 8.85
C LEU A 42 -5.87 -2.88 9.95
N GLY A 43 -5.49 -3.43 11.10
CA GLY A 43 -6.37 -3.59 12.26
C GLY A 43 -7.19 -4.88 12.23
N GLU A 44 -7.97 -5.08 13.29
CA GLU A 44 -8.67 -6.34 13.57
C GLU A 44 -9.82 -6.63 12.60
N GLU A 45 -10.44 -5.59 12.05
CA GLU A 45 -11.52 -5.72 11.08
C GLU A 45 -11.11 -6.45 9.78
N LEU A 46 -9.81 -6.52 9.47
CA LEU A 46 -9.28 -7.12 8.26
C LEU A 46 -9.81 -8.54 8.07
N GLU A 47 -9.88 -9.33 9.15
CA GLU A 47 -10.37 -10.71 9.12
C GLU A 47 -11.80 -10.79 8.59
N SER A 48 -12.67 -9.86 8.99
CA SER A 48 -14.08 -9.80 8.58
C SER A 48 -14.27 -9.39 7.12
N LEU A 49 -13.24 -8.84 6.47
CA LEU A 49 -13.27 -8.40 5.08
C LEU A 49 -12.78 -9.48 4.10
N LEU A 50 -12.28 -10.60 4.60
CA LEU A 50 -11.77 -11.70 3.78
C LEU A 50 -12.91 -12.54 3.21
N ILE A 51 -12.77 -12.95 1.94
CA ILE A 51 -13.71 -13.89 1.32
C ILE A 51 -13.05 -15.26 1.25
N LEU A 52 -13.57 -16.18 2.06
CA LEU A 52 -13.07 -17.54 2.17
C LEU A 52 -13.73 -18.43 1.12
N ASN A 53 -12.96 -18.80 0.11
CA ASN A 53 -13.34 -19.76 -0.93
C ASN A 53 -12.11 -20.58 -1.31
N ARG A 54 -12.28 -21.82 -1.78
CA ARG A 54 -11.20 -22.71 -2.22
C ARG A 54 -10.28 -22.06 -3.25
N SER A 55 -10.79 -21.16 -4.10
CA SER A 55 -10.00 -20.43 -5.09
C SER A 55 -9.21 -19.23 -4.54
N ASN A 56 -9.48 -18.79 -3.31
CA ASN A 56 -8.92 -17.56 -2.74
C ASN A 56 -7.78 -17.89 -1.79
N THR A 57 -6.65 -18.31 -2.37
CA THR A 57 -5.50 -18.82 -1.63
C THR A 57 -4.92 -17.79 -0.65
N THR A 58 -4.72 -16.54 -1.08
CA THR A 58 -4.18 -15.47 -0.24
C THR A 58 -5.15 -15.10 0.89
N ASN A 59 -6.45 -14.96 0.60
CA ASN A 59 -7.46 -14.71 1.64
C ASN A 59 -7.46 -15.84 2.70
N ASN A 60 -7.42 -17.10 2.27
CA ASN A 60 -7.41 -18.25 3.19
C ASN A 60 -6.13 -18.31 4.03
N LEU A 61 -4.96 -18.06 3.42
CA LEU A 61 -3.68 -18.04 4.15
C LEU A 61 -3.64 -16.91 5.19
N LEU A 62 -4.14 -15.73 4.82
CA LEU A 62 -4.23 -14.60 5.75
C LEU A 62 -5.20 -14.89 6.89
N HIS A 63 -6.40 -15.44 6.60
CA HIS A 63 -7.35 -15.85 7.63
C HIS A 63 -6.73 -16.87 8.59
N ASN A 64 -6.13 -17.94 8.06
CA ASN A 64 -5.45 -18.95 8.88
C ASN A 64 -4.39 -18.34 9.80
N TYR A 65 -3.61 -17.39 9.30
CA TYR A 65 -2.62 -16.69 10.12
C TYR A 65 -3.27 -15.82 11.20
N LEU A 66 -4.31 -15.05 10.87
CA LEU A 66 -5.02 -14.19 11.82
C LEU A 66 -5.68 -15.00 12.95
N THR A 67 -6.23 -16.18 12.63
CA THR A 67 -6.87 -17.07 13.61
C THR A 67 -5.87 -17.87 14.44
N GLN A 68 -4.86 -18.50 13.82
CA GLN A 68 -3.96 -19.43 14.51
C GLN A 68 -2.71 -18.76 15.10
N LYS A 69 -2.23 -17.69 14.47
CA LYS A 69 -1.02 -16.93 14.87
C LYS A 69 0.24 -17.80 15.04
N THR A 70 0.34 -18.90 14.28
CA THR A 70 1.48 -19.83 14.31
C THR A 70 2.61 -19.38 13.36
N GLU A 71 3.86 -19.79 13.62
CA GLU A 71 4.96 -19.49 12.70
C GLU A 71 4.75 -20.14 11.32
N GLU A 72 4.16 -21.34 11.28
CA GLU A 72 3.91 -22.05 10.03
C GLU A 72 2.87 -21.33 9.15
N SER A 73 1.74 -20.90 9.73
CA SER A 73 0.73 -20.13 9.00
C SER A 73 1.31 -18.81 8.48
N PHE A 74 2.12 -18.12 9.29
CA PHE A 74 2.80 -16.90 8.87
C PHE A 74 3.81 -17.15 7.74
N LYS A 75 4.60 -18.22 7.84
CA LYS A 75 5.57 -18.62 6.82
C LYS A 75 4.89 -18.90 5.48
N ASN A 76 3.78 -19.64 5.48
CA ASN A 76 3.02 -19.96 4.27
C ASN A 76 2.47 -18.70 3.61
N LEU A 77 1.95 -17.76 4.40
CA LEU A 77 1.53 -16.46 3.90
C LEU A 77 2.71 -15.65 3.32
N CYS A 78 3.84 -15.59 4.02
CA CYS A 78 5.05 -14.91 3.52
C CYS A 78 5.55 -15.50 2.20
N ASP A 79 5.52 -16.82 2.05
CA ASP A 79 5.96 -17.51 0.84
C ASP A 79 5.02 -17.19 -0.34
N LYS A 80 3.71 -17.11 -0.09
CA LYS A 80 2.73 -16.67 -1.09
C LYS A 80 2.93 -15.21 -1.51
N ILE A 81 3.07 -14.30 -0.55
CA ILE A 81 3.26 -12.86 -0.82
C ILE A 81 4.58 -12.60 -1.53
N SER A 82 5.69 -13.18 -1.06
CA SER A 82 7.00 -13.01 -1.70
C SER A 82 7.05 -13.56 -3.12
N SER A 83 6.30 -14.63 -3.41
CA SER A 83 6.16 -15.16 -4.78
C SER A 83 5.33 -14.23 -5.67
N ALA A 84 4.30 -13.58 -5.12
CA ALA A 84 3.47 -12.64 -5.86
C ALA A 84 4.18 -11.30 -6.15
N SER A 85 5.18 -10.93 -5.34
CA SER A 85 5.91 -9.66 -5.49
C SER A 85 6.51 -9.43 -6.88
N TYR A 86 6.80 -10.48 -7.66
CA TYR A 86 7.34 -10.35 -9.02
C TYR A 86 6.33 -9.82 -10.05
N GLU A 87 5.03 -9.90 -9.74
CA GLU A 87 3.98 -9.41 -10.62
C GLU A 87 3.76 -7.90 -10.49
N TYR A 88 4.37 -7.25 -9.50
CA TYR A 88 4.09 -5.86 -9.13
C TYR A 88 5.35 -4.99 -9.23
N ASP A 89 5.18 -3.79 -9.77
CA ASP A 89 6.27 -2.81 -9.78
C ASP A 89 6.51 -2.26 -8.36
N SER A 90 7.75 -2.40 -7.89
CA SER A 90 8.23 -1.89 -6.61
C SER A 90 8.77 -0.47 -6.70
N LYS A 91 8.86 0.12 -7.91
CA LYS A 91 9.58 1.36 -8.14
C LYS A 91 9.16 2.44 -7.15
N HIS A 92 10.16 2.89 -6.41
CA HIS A 92 10.12 3.99 -5.48
C HIS A 92 9.39 3.76 -4.16
N LEU A 93 8.69 2.65 -3.91
CA LEU A 93 8.05 2.43 -2.61
C LEU A 93 9.05 2.04 -1.52
N THR A 94 8.78 2.46 -0.28
CA THR A 94 9.45 1.87 0.89
C THR A 94 9.16 0.37 0.96
N THR A 95 10.05 -0.42 1.58
CA THR A 95 9.88 -1.88 1.64
C THR A 95 8.56 -2.31 2.28
N PRO A 96 8.11 -1.75 3.43
CA PRO A 96 6.78 -2.05 3.96
C PRO A 96 5.65 -1.59 3.04
N GLY A 97 5.80 -0.42 2.39
CA GLY A 97 4.83 0.07 1.41
C GLY A 97 4.65 -0.92 0.26
N PHE A 98 5.74 -1.44 -0.31
CA PHE A 98 5.69 -2.44 -1.37
C PHE A 98 5.05 -3.76 -0.91
N ILE A 99 5.39 -4.26 0.28
CA ILE A 99 4.77 -5.49 0.83
C ILE A 99 3.26 -5.29 1.03
N MET A 100 2.84 -4.12 1.53
CA MET A 100 1.42 -3.78 1.65
C MET A 100 0.73 -3.73 0.28
N LYS A 101 1.36 -3.14 -0.74
CA LYS A 101 0.84 -3.12 -2.12
C LYS A 101 0.55 -4.53 -2.61
N VAL A 102 1.52 -5.43 -2.49
CA VAL A 102 1.40 -6.83 -2.94
C VAL A 102 0.28 -7.53 -2.18
N LEU A 103 0.21 -7.36 -0.86
CA LEU A 103 -0.85 -7.92 -0.02
C LEU A 103 -2.24 -7.47 -0.49
N LEU A 104 -2.46 -6.15 -0.58
CA LEU A 104 -3.75 -5.59 -0.99
C LEU A 104 -4.12 -6.01 -2.42
N CYS A 105 -3.17 -5.96 -3.36
CA CYS A 105 -3.43 -6.36 -4.73
C CYS A 105 -3.83 -7.84 -4.85
N GLU A 106 -3.13 -8.75 -4.17
CA GLU A 106 -3.49 -10.18 -4.21
C GLU A 106 -4.86 -10.43 -3.57
N LEU A 107 -5.19 -9.74 -2.46
CA LEU A 107 -6.50 -9.85 -1.84
C LEU A 107 -7.61 -9.34 -2.77
N ILE A 108 -7.45 -8.15 -3.36
CA ILE A 108 -8.42 -7.53 -4.27
C ILE A 108 -8.58 -8.36 -5.56
N LYS A 109 -7.46 -8.84 -6.12
CA LYS A 109 -7.44 -9.73 -7.30
C LYS A 109 -8.26 -10.99 -7.07
N GLU A 110 -8.16 -11.60 -5.89
CA GLU A 110 -8.95 -12.78 -5.53
C GLU A 110 -10.43 -12.48 -5.33
N GLN A 111 -10.77 -11.33 -4.75
CA GLN A 111 -12.16 -10.91 -4.52
C GLN A 111 -12.87 -10.50 -5.81
N LEU A 112 -12.24 -9.64 -6.63
CA LEU A 112 -12.80 -9.15 -7.88
C LEU A 112 -12.68 -10.15 -9.04
N LYS A 113 -11.77 -11.14 -8.95
CA LYS A 113 -11.38 -12.03 -10.07
C LYS A 113 -10.79 -11.28 -11.26
N ILE A 114 -10.10 -10.18 -11.00
CA ILE A 114 -9.50 -9.31 -12.02
C ILE A 114 -8.00 -9.20 -11.77
N ARG A 115 -7.19 -9.31 -12.83
CA ARG A 115 -5.73 -9.11 -12.73
C ARG A 115 -5.43 -7.63 -12.54
N TYR A 116 -4.45 -7.34 -11.69
CA TYR A 116 -3.93 -5.99 -11.54
C TYR A 116 -3.21 -5.54 -12.81
N ASN A 117 -3.59 -4.38 -13.34
CA ASN A 117 -2.88 -3.71 -14.44
C ASN A 117 -2.91 -2.20 -14.22
N ASN A 118 -2.04 -1.72 -13.32
CA ASN A 118 -2.03 -0.33 -12.86
C ASN A 118 -3.37 0.12 -12.28
N GLY A 119 -4.04 -0.80 -11.57
CA GLY A 119 -5.36 -0.65 -10.99
C GLY A 119 -6.29 -1.79 -11.38
N PHE A 120 -7.53 -1.69 -10.92
CA PHE A 120 -8.61 -2.62 -11.20
C PHE A 120 -9.78 -1.85 -11.79
N MET A 121 -10.24 -2.28 -12.96
CA MET A 121 -11.41 -1.73 -13.63
C MET A 121 -12.54 -2.76 -13.60
N PHE A 122 -13.74 -2.35 -13.19
CA PHE A 122 -14.89 -3.23 -13.05
C PHE A 122 -16.19 -2.52 -13.42
N CYS A 123 -17.23 -3.30 -13.69
CA CYS A 123 -18.52 -2.80 -14.14
C CYS A 123 -19.39 -2.31 -12.98
N LYS A 124 -20.47 -1.60 -13.32
CA LYS A 124 -21.47 -1.14 -12.36
C LYS A 124 -22.04 -2.25 -11.46
N TYR A 125 -22.32 -3.43 -12.01
CA TYR A 125 -22.82 -4.56 -11.21
C TYR A 125 -21.84 -4.94 -10.08
N THR A 126 -20.54 -4.94 -10.37
CA THR A 126 -19.51 -5.19 -9.35
C THR A 126 -19.48 -4.07 -8.31
N PHE A 127 -19.57 -2.82 -8.74
CA PHE A 127 -19.62 -1.65 -7.86
C PHE A 127 -20.80 -1.71 -6.89
N ASP A 128 -22.01 -1.93 -7.41
CA ASP A 128 -23.25 -2.00 -6.62
C ASP A 128 -23.24 -3.15 -5.60
N ASN A 129 -22.34 -4.14 -5.76
CA ASN A 129 -22.22 -5.33 -4.91
C ASN A 129 -20.88 -5.44 -4.17
N LEU A 130 -20.06 -4.38 -4.10
CA LEU A 130 -18.72 -4.43 -3.48
C LEU A 130 -18.74 -4.95 -2.05
N LYS A 131 -19.74 -4.55 -1.25
CA LYS A 131 -19.92 -5.03 0.13
C LYS A 131 -19.93 -6.56 0.26
N HIS A 132 -20.37 -7.28 -0.76
CA HIS A 132 -20.50 -8.73 -0.76
C HIS A 132 -19.40 -9.43 -1.57
N ILE A 133 -18.98 -8.83 -2.69
CA ILE A 133 -18.06 -9.46 -3.66
C ILE A 133 -16.61 -9.03 -3.41
N ALA A 134 -16.38 -7.79 -2.95
CA ALA A 134 -15.03 -7.29 -2.65
C ALA A 134 -15.04 -6.31 -1.47
N PRO A 135 -15.28 -6.80 -0.24
CA PRO A 135 -15.31 -5.97 0.97
C PRO A 135 -14.02 -5.16 1.19
N ILE A 136 -12.87 -5.66 0.73
CA ILE A 136 -11.61 -4.91 0.83
C ILE A 136 -11.65 -3.65 -0.04
N VAL A 137 -12.19 -3.74 -1.25
CA VAL A 137 -12.32 -2.58 -2.15
C VAL A 137 -13.27 -1.56 -1.53
N GLU A 138 -14.43 -2.02 -1.03
CA GLU A 138 -15.43 -1.17 -0.35
C GLU A 138 -14.84 -0.41 0.85
N ASN A 139 -14.04 -1.11 1.67
CA ASN A 139 -13.60 -0.55 2.96
C ASN A 139 -12.27 0.18 2.88
N TYR A 140 -11.38 -0.15 1.93
CA TYR A 140 -10.00 0.36 1.89
C TYR A 140 -9.63 1.17 0.63
N CYS A 141 -10.44 1.13 -0.43
CA CYS A 141 -10.05 1.70 -1.71
C CYS A 141 -10.91 2.89 -2.15
N ILE A 142 -10.27 3.88 -2.76
CA ILE A 142 -10.97 4.98 -3.43
C ILE A 142 -11.44 4.45 -4.79
N VAL A 143 -12.75 4.57 -5.05
CA VAL A 143 -13.34 4.11 -6.30
C VAL A 143 -13.78 5.31 -7.13
N TYR A 144 -13.27 5.39 -8.36
CA TYR A 144 -13.58 6.42 -9.34
C TYR A 144 -14.62 5.88 -10.33
N LYS A 145 -15.68 6.65 -10.56
CA LYS A 145 -16.60 6.39 -11.68
C LYS A 145 -15.99 7.00 -12.93
N MET A 146 -15.65 6.13 -13.89
CA MET A 146 -15.08 6.51 -15.18
C MET A 146 -16.20 6.86 -16.16
N PRO A 147 -15.90 7.61 -17.24
CA PRO A 147 -16.84 7.82 -18.33
C PRO A 147 -17.29 6.47 -18.91
N PHE A 148 -18.51 6.43 -19.45
CA PHE A 148 -19.11 5.22 -20.04
C PHE A 148 -19.50 4.11 -19.04
N GLY A 149 -19.62 4.44 -17.74
CA GLY A 149 -20.26 3.58 -16.74
C GLY A 149 -19.38 2.48 -16.14
N ASN A 150 -18.06 2.56 -16.35
CA ASN A 150 -17.08 1.70 -15.68
C ASN A 150 -16.60 2.34 -14.37
N TYR A 151 -16.03 1.52 -13.50
CA TYR A 151 -15.46 1.94 -12.22
C TYR A 151 -14.01 1.52 -12.14
N PHE A 152 -13.19 2.33 -11.48
CA PHE A 152 -11.76 2.13 -11.36
C PHE A 152 -11.31 2.31 -9.91
N THR A 153 -10.37 1.48 -9.47
CA THR A 153 -9.65 1.67 -8.21
C THR A 153 -8.19 1.35 -8.39
N ASN A 154 -7.32 1.98 -7.60
CA ASN A 154 -5.93 1.63 -7.51
C ASN A 154 -5.42 1.77 -6.07
N ILE A 155 -4.27 1.16 -5.80
CA ILE A 155 -3.53 1.37 -4.56
C ILE A 155 -3.00 2.81 -4.55
N LEU A 156 -3.15 3.47 -3.42
CA LEU A 156 -2.80 4.87 -3.26
C LEU A 156 -1.32 4.99 -2.91
N GLU A 157 -0.54 5.58 -3.81
CA GLU A 157 0.88 5.80 -3.63
C GLU A 157 1.17 7.31 -3.51
N TYR A 158 2.08 7.68 -2.63
CA TYR A 158 2.40 9.08 -2.39
C TYR A 158 3.88 9.36 -2.18
N LYS A 159 4.33 10.47 -2.75
CA LYS A 159 5.70 10.96 -2.66
C LYS A 159 5.78 12.03 -1.58
N ILE A 160 6.46 11.72 -0.48
CA ILE A 160 6.68 12.66 0.62
C ILE A 160 8.13 13.14 0.61
N HIS A 161 8.28 14.46 0.66
CA HIS A 161 9.57 15.15 0.83
C HIS A 161 9.78 15.69 2.26
N ASN A 162 8.85 15.42 3.19
CA ASN A 162 8.80 16.00 4.53
C ASN A 162 8.90 14.92 5.63
N ASN A 163 9.54 15.23 6.75
CA ASN A 163 9.57 14.34 7.92
C ASN A 163 8.20 14.22 8.60
N ILE A 164 8.02 13.19 9.43
CA ILE A 164 6.76 12.89 10.12
C ILE A 164 6.21 14.09 10.89
N VAL A 165 7.06 14.82 11.63
CA VAL A 165 6.63 15.99 12.40
C VAL A 165 6.06 17.09 11.50
N LYS A 166 6.65 17.36 10.33
CA LYS A 166 6.09 18.32 9.36
C LYS A 166 4.77 17.84 8.78
N LEU A 167 4.62 16.55 8.52
CA LEU A 167 3.37 15.96 7.99
C LEU A 167 2.24 16.07 9.00
N LEU A 168 2.49 15.66 10.25
CA LEU A 168 1.52 15.76 11.34
C LEU A 168 1.05 17.22 11.55
N LYS A 169 1.97 18.19 11.44
CA LYS A 169 1.66 19.63 11.58
C LYS A 169 0.86 20.23 10.43
N GLN A 170 0.99 19.71 9.22
CA GLN A 170 0.32 20.25 8.03
C GLN A 170 -1.14 19.78 7.88
N ASN A 171 -1.68 19.11 8.90
CA ASN A 171 -2.97 18.44 8.85
C ASN A 171 -3.01 17.49 7.65
N LEU A 172 -2.33 16.34 7.81
CA LEU A 172 -2.11 15.27 6.81
C LEU A 172 -3.29 15.13 5.83
N VAL A 173 -4.50 15.13 6.37
CA VAL A 173 -5.77 15.06 5.66
C VAL A 173 -5.90 16.12 4.56
N ASN A 174 -5.72 17.42 4.87
CA ASN A 174 -5.81 18.52 3.89
C ASN A 174 -4.69 18.49 2.84
N TYR A 175 -3.52 17.95 3.20
CA TYR A 175 -2.42 17.75 2.26
C TYR A 175 -2.68 16.56 1.31
N PHE A 176 -3.43 15.54 1.75
CA PHE A 176 -3.90 14.42 0.90
C PHE A 176 -4.93 14.86 -0.13
N ILE A 177 -5.92 15.68 0.25
CA ILE A 177 -6.98 16.18 -0.66
C ILE A 177 -6.38 16.82 -1.92
N LYS A 178 -5.37 17.67 -1.74
CA LYS A 178 -4.82 18.49 -2.83
C LYS A 178 -3.93 17.72 -3.81
N ASN A 179 -3.27 16.65 -3.36
CA ASN A 179 -2.17 16.06 -4.13
C ASN A 179 -2.44 14.65 -4.66
N VAL A 180 -3.41 13.91 -4.08
CA VAL A 180 -3.57 12.48 -4.37
C VAL A 180 -4.74 12.17 -5.30
N ILE A 181 -5.81 12.97 -5.26
CA ILE A 181 -7.00 12.72 -6.10
C ILE A 181 -6.84 13.32 -7.51
N GLY A 182 -5.78 14.12 -7.74
CA GLY A 182 -5.48 14.85 -8.97
C GLY A 182 -5.22 14.02 -10.25
N PHE A 183 -5.25 12.69 -10.18
CA PHE A 183 -4.63 11.84 -11.21
C PHE A 183 -5.56 11.40 -12.36
N PHE A 184 -6.89 11.42 -12.20
CA PHE A 184 -7.82 11.04 -13.27
C PHE A 184 -8.62 12.25 -13.77
N PHE A 185 -8.22 12.74 -14.93
CA PHE A 185 -8.72 13.96 -15.59
C PHE A 185 -10.20 13.90 -16.03
N GLU A 186 -10.86 12.74 -15.91
CA GLU A 186 -12.18 12.50 -16.51
C GLU A 186 -13.09 11.63 -15.62
N CYS A 187 -12.93 11.61 -14.29
CA CYS A 187 -13.88 10.88 -13.45
C CYS A 187 -15.19 11.67 -13.26
N GLU A 188 -16.32 10.98 -13.36
CA GLU A 188 -17.64 11.56 -13.11
C GLU A 188 -17.92 11.72 -11.60
N GLU A 189 -17.39 10.81 -10.80
CA GLU A 189 -17.67 10.71 -9.36
C GLU A 189 -16.52 10.02 -8.63
N VAL A 190 -16.29 10.39 -7.37
CA VAL A 190 -15.32 9.76 -6.46
C VAL A 190 -16.05 9.23 -5.24
N ASN A 191 -15.93 7.93 -5.02
CA ASN A 191 -16.47 7.20 -3.88
C ASN A 191 -15.36 6.91 -2.86
N LEU A 192 -15.57 7.37 -1.63
CA LEU A 192 -14.56 7.35 -0.58
C LEU A 192 -14.80 6.21 0.43
N PRO A 193 -13.78 5.38 0.71
CA PRO A 193 -13.89 4.21 1.58
C PRO A 193 -13.90 4.58 3.06
N LYS A 194 -14.26 3.65 3.95
CA LYS A 194 -14.19 3.89 5.40
C LYS A 194 -12.76 4.16 5.88
N LYS A 195 -11.78 3.43 5.33
CA LYS A 195 -10.37 3.67 5.55
C LYS A 195 -9.64 3.90 4.23
N VAL A 196 -8.69 4.82 4.24
CA VAL A 196 -7.81 5.09 3.10
C VAL A 196 -6.41 4.66 3.48
N ILE A 197 -5.83 3.76 2.69
CA ILE A 197 -4.45 3.29 2.87
C ILE A 197 -3.56 4.04 1.90
N VAL A 198 -2.52 4.71 2.40
CA VAL A 198 -1.53 5.41 1.61
C VAL A 198 -0.17 4.74 1.77
N LEU A 199 0.47 4.41 0.65
CA LEU A 199 1.82 3.86 0.59
C LEU A 199 2.81 4.96 0.21
N TYR A 200 3.96 5.03 0.90
CA TYR A 200 4.92 6.10 0.67
C TYR A 200 6.18 5.65 -0.04
N HIS A 201 6.70 6.58 -0.83
CA HIS A 201 7.93 6.39 -1.57
C HIS A 201 9.17 6.52 -0.66
N ASN A 202 10.24 5.79 -1.00
CA ASN A 202 11.54 5.88 -0.36
C ASN A 202 12.13 7.30 -0.58
N PRO A 203 12.39 8.09 0.48
CA PRO A 203 12.84 9.46 0.34
C PRO A 203 14.14 9.59 -0.46
N GLU A 204 15.04 8.61 -0.30
CA GLU A 204 16.40 8.61 -0.86
C GLU A 204 16.43 8.38 -2.39
N GLU A 205 15.42 7.70 -2.94
CA GLU A 205 15.34 7.37 -4.37
C GLU A 205 14.59 8.41 -5.21
N THR A 206 14.17 9.52 -4.59
CA THR A 206 13.29 10.51 -5.22
C THR A 206 14.03 11.70 -5.84
N MET A 207 15.09 11.44 -6.62
CA MET A 207 15.82 12.45 -7.41
C MET A 207 15.16 12.80 -8.76
N ASP A 208 13.84 12.87 -8.82
CA ASP A 208 13.17 13.48 -9.98
C ASP A 208 12.13 14.53 -9.54
N PRO A 209 12.44 15.83 -9.65
CA PRO A 209 11.49 16.90 -9.42
C PRO A 209 10.50 17.10 -10.59
N TYR A 210 10.66 16.41 -11.73
CA TYR A 210 9.94 16.75 -12.97
C TYR A 210 8.77 15.85 -13.38
N HIS A 211 8.33 14.91 -12.54
CA HIS A 211 7.14 14.09 -12.84
C HIS A 211 5.94 14.21 -11.90
N SER A 212 5.93 15.14 -10.95
CA SER A 212 4.67 15.50 -10.28
C SER A 212 3.98 16.64 -11.03
N ARG A 213 3.26 16.33 -12.12
CA ARG A 213 2.17 17.20 -12.59
C ARG A 213 1.09 17.22 -11.50
N SER A 214 1.29 18.05 -10.49
CA SER A 214 0.30 18.37 -9.47
C SER A 214 -0.75 19.27 -10.11
N MET A 215 -1.71 18.65 -10.80
CA MET A 215 -2.84 19.37 -11.36
C MET A 215 -3.96 19.42 -10.32
N LYS A 216 -4.36 20.64 -9.97
CA LYS A 216 -5.40 20.92 -8.97
C LYS A 216 -6.73 20.35 -9.46
N LEU A 217 -7.34 19.46 -8.66
CA LEU A 217 -8.74 19.09 -8.83
C LEU A 217 -9.60 20.09 -8.05
N ASN A 218 -10.62 20.63 -8.73
CA ASN A 218 -11.75 21.29 -8.06
C ASN A 218 -12.78 20.21 -7.70
N SER A 219 -12.48 19.34 -6.73
CA SER A 219 -13.50 18.50 -6.11
C SER A 219 -13.98 19.18 -4.82
N PRO A 220 -15.29 19.38 -4.62
CA PRO A 220 -15.83 19.99 -3.41
C PRO A 220 -15.90 19.03 -2.21
N GLN A 221 -15.31 17.82 -2.27
CA GLN A 221 -15.38 16.84 -1.19
C GLN A 221 -14.43 17.19 -0.03
N ASP A 222 -15.00 17.33 1.17
CA ASP A 222 -14.27 17.61 2.41
C ASP A 222 -13.72 16.29 3.01
N PHE A 223 -12.40 16.14 3.04
CA PHE A 223 -11.77 15.00 3.71
C PHE A 223 -11.46 15.28 5.17
N SER A 224 -11.77 16.47 5.71
CA SER A 224 -11.68 16.77 7.16
C SER A 224 -12.40 15.74 8.05
N GLN A 225 -13.29 14.95 7.44
CA GLN A 225 -13.93 13.77 8.01
C GLN A 225 -12.99 12.58 8.27
N TYR A 226 -11.71 12.59 7.89
CA TYR A 226 -10.77 11.49 8.17
C TYR A 226 -9.81 11.85 9.31
N LYS A 227 -9.37 10.84 10.05
CA LYS A 227 -8.31 10.91 11.07
C LYS A 227 -7.23 9.87 10.83
N LEU A 228 -6.00 10.11 11.29
CA LEU A 228 -4.92 9.10 11.21
C LEU A 228 -5.21 7.97 12.22
N SER A 229 -5.37 6.74 11.73
CA SER A 229 -5.62 5.54 12.55
C SER A 229 -4.31 4.85 12.94
N SER A 230 -3.47 4.57 11.93
CA SER A 230 -2.19 3.88 12.13
C SER A 230 -1.18 4.32 11.08
N MET A 231 0.11 4.19 11.42
CA MET A 231 1.22 4.43 10.50
C MET A 231 2.37 3.47 10.73
N VAL A 232 3.12 3.18 9.67
CA VAL A 232 4.41 2.47 9.75
C VAL A 232 5.50 3.46 9.39
N ILE A 233 6.51 3.56 10.24
CA ILE A 233 7.53 4.61 10.17
C ILE A 233 8.93 4.00 10.21
N LYS A 234 9.89 4.61 9.53
CA LYS A 234 11.31 4.25 9.56
C LYS A 234 11.97 4.93 10.76
N CYS A 235 12.42 4.17 11.76
CA CYS A 235 13.05 4.72 12.97
C CYS A 235 14.57 4.72 12.90
N THR A 236 15.16 3.77 12.17
CA THR A 236 16.60 3.67 11.93
C THR A 236 16.86 3.33 10.46
N HIS A 237 18.13 3.21 10.04
CA HIS A 237 18.44 2.92 8.63
C HIS A 237 17.74 1.67 8.08
N ASN A 238 17.46 0.66 8.92
CA ASN A 238 16.95 -0.65 8.49
C ASN A 238 15.69 -1.15 9.22
N ASP A 239 15.13 -0.41 10.18
CA ASP A 239 13.98 -0.86 10.96
C ASP A 239 12.80 0.10 10.87
N TYR A 240 11.62 -0.53 10.91
CA TYR A 240 10.33 0.14 10.89
C TYR A 240 9.53 -0.28 12.11
N GLU A 241 8.71 0.63 12.61
CA GLU A 241 7.75 0.37 13.69
C GLU A 241 6.36 0.84 13.30
N ILE A 242 5.37 0.29 13.99
CA ILE A 242 3.98 0.69 13.87
C ILE A 242 3.62 1.65 15.00
N ILE A 243 2.87 2.70 14.67
CA ILE A 243 2.27 3.60 15.64
C ILE A 243 0.76 3.62 15.39
N LYS A 244 -0.03 3.30 16.41
CA LYS A 244 -1.50 3.23 16.37
C LYS A 244 -2.13 4.31 17.25
N GLY A 245 -3.37 4.71 16.94
CA GLY A 245 -4.22 5.49 17.86
C GLY A 245 -3.73 6.92 18.08
N LEU A 246 -3.08 7.50 17.07
CA LEU A 246 -2.51 8.84 17.14
C LEU A 246 -3.62 9.90 17.19
N ASN A 247 -3.93 10.36 18.40
CA ASN A 247 -4.86 11.47 18.62
C ASN A 247 -4.12 12.82 18.41
N VAL A 248 -3.66 13.06 17.19
CA VAL A 248 -2.85 14.25 16.82
C VAL A 248 -3.72 15.51 16.72
N GLU A 249 -5.03 15.33 16.52
CA GLU A 249 -5.94 16.38 16.07
C GLU A 249 -6.25 17.43 17.16
N ASN A 250 -6.09 17.08 18.44
CA ASN A 250 -6.29 17.98 19.58
C ASN A 250 -4.97 18.45 20.22
N GLN A 251 -3.83 18.09 19.62
CA GLN A 251 -2.52 18.44 20.15
C GLN A 251 -2.04 19.72 19.48
N SER A 252 -1.55 20.67 20.28
CA SER A 252 -0.89 21.85 19.72
C SER A 252 0.32 21.42 18.87
N PRO A 253 0.73 22.20 17.86
CA PRO A 253 1.94 21.90 17.07
C PRO A 253 3.22 21.74 17.93
N GLU A 254 3.26 22.33 19.12
CA GLU A 254 4.31 22.16 20.12
C GLU A 254 4.22 20.80 20.81
N THR A 255 3.02 20.43 21.27
CA THR A 255 2.74 19.11 21.86
C THR A 255 3.04 17.97 20.88
N ILE A 256 2.68 18.13 19.60
CA ILE A 256 3.04 17.19 18.53
C ILE A 256 4.57 17.12 18.39
N ARG A 257 5.25 18.27 18.39
CA ARG A 257 6.72 18.29 18.27
C ARG A 257 7.40 17.60 19.44
N GLU A 258 6.90 17.77 20.66
CA GLU A 258 7.45 17.17 21.87
C GLU A 258 7.17 15.68 21.94
N ASN A 259 5.92 15.26 21.74
CA ASN A 259 5.51 13.85 21.77
C ASN A 259 6.18 13.01 20.68
N TYR A 260 6.46 13.60 19.51
CA TYR A 260 7.06 12.92 18.37
C TYR A 260 8.49 13.40 18.08
N LYS A 261 9.18 13.99 19.07
CA LYS A 261 10.55 14.48 18.92
C LYS A 261 11.52 13.37 18.51
N ILE A 262 11.30 12.15 18.98
CA ILE A 262 12.12 10.98 18.63
C ILE A 262 11.99 10.59 17.14
N TYR A 263 10.93 11.05 16.47
CA TYR A 263 10.62 10.75 15.06
C TYR A 263 10.98 11.90 14.11
N THR A 264 11.75 12.89 14.55
CA THR A 264 12.13 14.04 13.70
C THR A 264 12.93 13.66 12.46
N ASN A 265 13.65 12.53 12.54
CA ASN A 265 14.43 11.97 11.42
C ASN A 265 13.76 10.76 10.78
N SER A 266 12.55 10.42 11.21
CA SER A 266 11.79 9.29 10.69
C SER A 266 11.05 9.66 9.41
N SER A 267 10.91 8.67 8.53
CA SER A 267 10.14 8.76 7.30
C SER A 267 8.96 7.79 7.33
N LEU A 268 7.88 8.15 6.64
CA LEU A 268 6.65 7.37 6.62
C LEU A 268 6.76 6.28 5.54
N ALA A 269 6.28 5.08 5.85
CA ALA A 269 6.22 3.94 4.92
C ALA A 269 4.78 3.59 4.53
N LEU A 270 3.86 3.68 5.50
CA LEU A 270 2.43 3.43 5.37
C LEU A 270 1.66 4.42 6.26
N GLY A 271 0.48 4.85 5.81
CA GLY A 271 -0.47 5.62 6.60
C GLY A 271 -1.88 5.14 6.33
N ILE A 272 -2.66 4.93 7.39
CA ILE A 272 -4.06 4.51 7.30
C ILE A 272 -4.91 5.58 7.96
N PHE A 273 -5.85 6.11 7.18
CA PHE A 273 -6.76 7.17 7.59
C PHE A 273 -8.17 6.60 7.67
N GLU A 274 -8.92 6.92 8.72
CA GLU A 274 -10.25 6.38 8.97
C GLU A 274 -11.28 7.50 9.04
N LYS A 275 -12.48 7.30 8.47
CA LYS A 275 -13.60 8.25 8.61
C LYS A 275 -13.99 8.40 10.07
N ARG A 276 -14.24 9.64 10.49
CA ARG A 276 -14.81 10.00 11.79
C ARG A 276 -16.26 9.52 11.80
N THR A 277 -16.55 8.61 12.73
CA THR A 277 -17.90 8.16 13.07
C THR A 277 -18.54 9.08 14.09
#